data_AF-R6F4Y7-F1
#
_entry.id   AF-R6F4Y7-F1
#
_cell.length_a   1.000
_cell.length_b   1.000
_cell.length_c   1.000
_cell.angle_alpha   90.00
_cell.angle_beta   90.00
_cell.angle_gamma   90.00
#
_symmetry.space_group_name_H-M   'P 1'
#
loop_
_entity.id
_entity.type
_entity.pdbx_description
1 polymer ?
#
loop_
_entity_poly.entity_id
_entity_poly.type
_entity_poly.pdbx_seq_one_letter_code
_entity_poly.pdbx_strand_id
1 'polypeptide(L)'
;MKHKKLFVTLGATFALFLAIITAVSFYLVDYALVSVQRDRDSDMSKIEKRFPEVKPWLDSLQAVGALRDTFVVMPQTGKRAHALYVRSPRAEGRTAVLVHGYGDKATSMLPIARIYNRQMNANVLLPDLYAHGQSDGEAIQMGWKDRLDVLHWISLAPEMFGTTADSLRLVVHGISMGAATTMCVSGEQTPRYVKCFVEDCGYTSVWDEFSNEISARFSLPDFPLMYTASWVVKAKYGWGFNEASPLKQVAKCQKPMLFIHGDNDTFVPTWMVYPLYEAKPQPKALWIAHGSKHADAYADYKEEYARRVVGFVEKYL
;
A
#
# COMPACT_ATOMS: atom_id res chain seq x y z
N MET A 1 8.08 -55.45 -20.68
CA MET A 1 9.20 -54.47 -20.72
C MET A 1 8.85 -53.10 -21.30
N LYS A 2 8.10 -52.99 -22.42
CA LYS A 2 7.72 -51.70 -23.03
C LYS A 2 6.91 -50.78 -22.10
N HIS A 3 5.90 -51.31 -21.40
CA HIS A 3 5.11 -50.54 -20.44
C HIS A 3 5.94 -50.01 -19.25
N LYS A 4 6.91 -50.79 -18.75
CA LYS A 4 7.79 -50.36 -17.65
C LYS A 4 8.68 -49.18 -18.05
N LYS A 5 9.21 -49.17 -19.29
CA LYS A 5 9.96 -48.03 -19.83
C LYS A 5 9.05 -46.80 -20.00
N LEU A 6 7.83 -46.98 -20.49
CA LEU A 6 6.85 -45.89 -20.63
C LEU A 6 6.49 -45.26 -19.28
N PHE A 7 6.22 -46.05 -18.24
CA PHE A 7 5.92 -45.52 -16.90
C PHE A 7 7.11 -44.79 -16.27
N VAL A 8 8.33 -45.29 -16.45
CA VAL A 8 9.54 -44.60 -15.98
C VAL A 8 9.74 -43.27 -16.71
N THR A 9 9.55 -43.24 -18.03
CA THR A 9 9.65 -42.00 -18.81
C THR A 9 8.57 -40.99 -18.40
N LEU A 10 7.31 -41.42 -18.29
CA LEU A 10 6.21 -40.56 -17.82
C LEU A 10 6.48 -39.99 -16.42
N GLY A 11 6.94 -40.84 -15.50
CA GLY A 11 7.31 -40.42 -14.14
C GLY A 11 8.45 -39.41 -14.14
N ALA A 12 9.50 -39.63 -14.94
CA ALA A 12 10.62 -38.71 -15.06
C ALA A 12 10.21 -37.36 -15.68
N THR A 13 9.38 -37.37 -16.72
CA THR A 13 8.85 -36.16 -17.35
C THR A 13 7.97 -35.37 -16.37
N PHE A 14 7.10 -36.06 -15.63
CA PHE A 14 6.27 -35.42 -14.61
C PHE A 14 7.11 -34.81 -13.47
N ALA A 15 8.13 -35.53 -13.00
CA ALA A 15 9.06 -35.02 -11.98
C ALA A 15 9.83 -33.80 -12.48
N LEU A 16 10.33 -33.82 -13.72
CA LEU A 16 10.99 -32.67 -14.34
C LEU A 16 10.04 -31.47 -14.46
N PHE A 17 8.81 -31.70 -14.88
CA PHE A 17 7.78 -30.66 -14.96
C PHE A 17 7.52 -30.02 -13.59
N LEU A 18 7.35 -30.82 -12.53
CA LEU A 18 7.19 -30.31 -11.17
C LEU A 18 8.42 -29.53 -10.69
N ALA A 19 9.63 -29.99 -11.00
CA ALA A 19 10.87 -29.29 -10.67
C ALA A 19 10.95 -27.91 -11.35
N ILE A 20 10.56 -27.83 -12.64
CA ILE A 20 10.50 -26.57 -13.38
C ILE A 20 9.47 -25.62 -12.78
N ILE A 21 8.23 -26.07 -12.55
CA ILE A 21 7.18 -25.24 -11.94
C ILE A 21 7.62 -24.71 -10.57
N THR A 22 8.25 -25.56 -9.77
CA THR A 22 8.77 -25.17 -8.45
C THR A 22 9.85 -24.09 -8.62
N ALA A 23 10.87 -24.32 -9.45
CA ALA A 23 11.94 -23.35 -9.68
C ALA A 23 11.41 -22.00 -10.19
N VAL A 24 10.48 -22.01 -11.16
CA VAL A 24 9.83 -20.80 -11.68
C VAL A 24 9.04 -20.08 -10.58
N SER A 25 8.33 -20.81 -9.73
CA SER A 25 7.57 -20.22 -8.62
C SER A 25 8.47 -19.54 -7.59
N PHE A 26 9.58 -20.17 -7.23
CA PHE A 26 10.59 -19.56 -6.36
C PHE A 26 11.18 -18.30 -6.99
N TYR A 27 11.50 -18.35 -8.29
CA TYR A 27 11.99 -17.18 -9.03
C TYR A 27 10.96 -16.03 -9.04
N LEU A 28 9.69 -16.32 -9.33
CA LEU A 28 8.64 -15.31 -9.37
C LEU A 28 8.40 -14.68 -7.98
N VAL A 29 8.44 -15.47 -6.91
CA VAL A 29 8.31 -14.97 -5.53
C VAL A 29 9.50 -14.09 -5.16
N ASP A 30 10.73 -14.54 -5.42
CA ASP A 30 11.92 -13.74 -5.14
C ASP A 30 11.94 -12.46 -6.01
N TYR A 31 11.52 -12.54 -7.27
CA TYR A 31 11.36 -11.39 -8.17
C TYR A 31 10.36 -10.38 -7.59
N ALA A 32 9.14 -10.84 -7.29
CA ALA A 32 8.02 -9.98 -6.90
C ALA A 32 8.03 -9.54 -5.44
N LEU A 33 8.77 -10.16 -4.53
CA LEU A 33 8.71 -9.78 -3.11
C LEU A 33 10.06 -9.38 -2.52
N VAL A 34 11.19 -9.76 -3.13
CA VAL A 34 12.53 -9.54 -2.55
C VAL A 34 13.37 -8.64 -3.45
N SER A 35 13.46 -8.95 -4.73
CA SER A 35 14.38 -8.28 -5.65
C SER A 35 14.09 -6.79 -5.84
N VAL A 36 12.82 -6.40 -5.70
CA VAL A 36 12.38 -5.00 -5.81
C VAL A 36 12.95 -4.12 -4.70
N GLN A 37 13.35 -4.68 -3.56
CA GLN A 37 13.99 -3.94 -2.47
C GLN A 37 15.37 -3.39 -2.86
N ARG A 38 16.05 -4.01 -3.84
CA ARG A 38 17.48 -3.74 -4.09
C ARG A 38 17.76 -2.51 -4.94
N ASP A 39 16.76 -1.92 -5.60
CA ASP A 39 17.02 -0.95 -6.68
C ASP A 39 16.17 0.33 -6.65
N ARG A 40 15.57 0.69 -5.50
CA ARG A 40 14.73 1.90 -5.43
C ARG A 40 14.90 2.70 -4.15
N ASP A 41 15.91 3.56 -4.18
CA ASP A 41 15.79 4.84 -3.53
C ASP A 41 14.82 5.72 -4.34
N SER A 42 13.67 6.07 -3.76
CA SER A 42 12.99 7.30 -4.13
C SER A 42 13.95 8.46 -3.85
N ASP A 43 14.77 8.75 -4.85
CA ASP A 43 15.67 9.88 -4.81
C ASP A 43 14.79 11.13 -4.65
N MET A 44 14.98 11.84 -3.54
CA MET A 44 14.31 13.11 -3.28
C MET A 44 14.41 14.05 -4.47
N SER A 45 15.49 13.98 -5.26
CA SER A 45 15.66 14.75 -6.50
C SER A 45 14.56 14.46 -7.53
N LYS A 46 14.11 13.21 -7.67
CA LYS A 46 13.02 12.82 -8.58
C LYS A 46 11.69 13.40 -8.12
N ILE A 47 11.44 13.37 -6.81
CA ILE A 47 10.23 13.93 -6.20
C ILE A 47 10.22 15.45 -6.38
N GLU A 48 11.33 16.13 -6.07
CA GLU A 48 11.46 17.58 -6.25
C GLU A 48 11.34 17.99 -7.72
N LYS A 49 11.85 17.17 -8.65
CA LYS A 49 11.71 17.42 -10.09
C LYS A 49 10.26 17.28 -10.56
N ARG A 50 9.54 16.26 -10.08
CA ARG A 50 8.13 15.98 -10.45
C ARG A 50 7.15 16.92 -9.74
N PHE A 51 7.47 17.30 -8.51
CA PHE A 51 6.65 18.10 -7.61
C PHE A 51 7.50 19.23 -6.97
N PRO A 52 7.89 20.25 -7.76
CA PRO A 52 8.77 21.33 -7.27
C PRO A 52 8.19 22.09 -6.07
N GLU A 53 6.88 22.09 -5.88
CA GLU A 53 6.19 22.67 -4.73
C GLU A 53 6.48 21.97 -3.39
N VAL A 54 7.05 20.76 -3.41
CA VAL A 54 7.42 19.99 -2.21
C VAL A 54 8.66 20.59 -1.55
N LYS A 55 9.67 20.99 -2.33
CA LYS A 55 10.94 21.53 -1.81
C LYS A 55 10.79 22.70 -0.85
N PRO A 56 10.16 23.84 -1.22
CA PRO A 56 10.04 24.97 -0.31
C PRO A 56 9.19 24.64 0.93
N TRP A 57 8.27 23.68 0.83
CA TRP A 57 7.53 23.20 2.00
C TRP A 57 8.43 22.40 2.94
N LEU A 58 9.24 21.45 2.42
CA LEU A 58 10.20 20.71 3.23
C LEU A 58 11.22 21.61 3.91
N ASP A 59 11.80 22.55 3.17
CA ASP A 59 12.77 23.52 3.71
C ASP A 59 12.13 24.30 4.88
N SER A 60 10.86 24.70 4.74
CA SER A 60 10.12 25.39 5.81
C SER A 60 9.89 24.51 7.05
N LEU A 61 9.66 23.21 6.88
CA LEU A 61 9.49 22.27 7.99
C LEU A 61 10.81 21.99 8.70
N GLN A 62 11.90 21.87 7.95
CA GLN A 62 13.24 21.66 8.48
C GLN A 62 13.71 22.87 9.29
N ALA A 63 13.48 24.09 8.79
CA ALA A 63 13.87 25.32 9.47
C ALA A 63 13.28 25.46 10.89
N VAL A 64 12.10 24.88 11.13
CA VAL A 64 11.43 24.88 12.44
C VAL A 64 11.49 23.52 13.16
N GLY A 65 12.22 22.54 12.62
CA GLY A 65 12.37 21.20 13.21
C GLY A 65 11.07 20.39 13.32
N ALA A 66 10.10 20.67 12.44
CA ALA A 66 8.78 20.03 12.41
C ALA A 66 8.76 18.68 11.68
N LEU A 67 9.63 18.49 10.68
CA LEU A 67 9.86 17.21 10.01
C LEU A 67 10.90 16.41 10.81
N ARG A 68 10.55 15.18 11.19
CA ARG A 68 11.41 14.29 11.97
C ARG A 68 11.20 12.84 11.53
N ASP A 69 12.12 11.97 11.93
CA ASP A 69 12.00 10.53 11.81
C ASP A 69 11.92 9.87 13.19
N THR A 70 11.48 8.62 13.21
CA THR A 70 11.49 7.78 14.42
C THR A 70 11.51 6.30 14.06
N PHE A 71 11.89 5.48 15.03
CA PHE A 71 11.86 4.03 14.94
C PHE A 71 11.09 3.44 16.11
N VAL A 72 10.32 2.39 15.84
CA VAL A 72 9.65 1.56 16.85
C VAL A 72 9.91 0.09 16.58
N VAL A 73 9.61 -0.77 17.54
CA VAL A 73 9.68 -2.22 17.36
C VAL A 73 8.27 -2.75 17.18
N MET A 74 8.01 -3.41 16.04
CA MET A 74 6.68 -3.95 15.74
C MET A 74 6.40 -5.15 16.65
N PRO A 75 5.30 -5.14 17.43
CA PRO A 75 5.06 -6.18 18.43
C PRO A 75 4.82 -7.56 17.83
N GLN A 76 4.32 -7.64 16.59
CA GLN A 76 4.01 -8.90 15.91
C GLN A 76 5.26 -9.60 15.37
N THR A 77 6.30 -8.84 15.01
CA THR A 77 7.47 -9.36 14.29
C THR A 77 8.78 -9.18 15.06
N GLY A 78 8.82 -8.30 16.07
CA GLY A 78 10.04 -7.89 16.75
C GLY A 78 11.00 -7.09 15.86
N LYS A 79 10.58 -6.71 14.66
CA LYS A 79 11.41 -5.99 13.67
C LYS A 79 11.31 -4.49 13.91
N ARG A 80 12.39 -3.76 13.61
CA ARG A 80 12.40 -2.30 13.72
C ARG A 80 11.66 -1.71 12.52
N ALA A 81 10.74 -0.80 12.77
CA ALA A 81 9.99 -0.06 11.75
C ALA A 81 10.29 1.42 11.87
N HIS A 82 10.41 2.09 10.72
CA HIS A 82 10.70 3.51 10.58
C HIS A 82 9.46 4.30 10.15
N ALA A 83 9.37 5.56 10.55
CA ALA A 83 8.43 6.51 9.98
C ALA A 83 9.01 7.92 9.96
N LEU A 84 8.68 8.67 8.91
CA LEU A 84 8.77 10.13 8.95
C LEU A 84 7.48 10.69 9.55
N TYR A 85 7.57 11.82 10.25
CA TYR A 85 6.39 12.53 10.72
C TYR A 85 6.58 14.05 10.70
N VAL A 86 5.47 14.75 10.51
CA VAL A 86 5.38 16.21 10.48
C VAL A 86 4.38 16.66 11.52
N ARG A 87 4.82 17.50 12.47
CA ARG A 87 3.92 18.16 13.41
C ARG A 87 3.34 19.42 12.80
N SER A 88 2.07 19.69 13.11
CA SER A 88 1.44 20.97 12.85
C SER A 88 0.93 21.60 14.15
N PRO A 89 1.32 22.84 14.48
CA PRO A 89 0.87 23.52 15.69
C PRO A 89 -0.62 23.85 15.67
N ARG A 90 -1.26 23.81 14.49
CA ARG A 90 -2.69 24.08 14.29
C ARG A 90 -3.46 22.82 13.88
N ALA A 91 -2.95 21.64 14.24
CA ALA A 91 -3.60 20.38 13.91
C ALA A 91 -4.98 20.25 14.53
N GLU A 92 -5.18 20.73 15.77
CA GLU A 92 -6.44 20.59 16.51
C GLU A 92 -6.95 19.13 16.47
N GLY A 93 -6.01 18.19 16.64
CA GLY A 93 -6.25 16.75 16.58
C GLY A 93 -6.39 16.14 15.18
N ARG A 94 -6.28 16.90 14.10
CA ARG A 94 -6.27 16.36 12.73
C ARG A 94 -4.93 15.67 12.44
N THR A 95 -4.99 14.41 12.00
CA THR A 95 -3.80 13.62 11.64
C THR A 95 -4.04 12.81 10.37
N ALA A 96 -3.05 12.73 9.49
CA ALA A 96 -3.06 11.86 8.33
C ALA A 96 -1.95 10.80 8.46
N VAL A 97 -2.31 9.53 8.27
CA VAL A 97 -1.35 8.42 8.14
C VAL A 97 -1.28 8.06 6.66
N LEU A 98 -0.10 8.18 6.07
CA LEU A 98 0.10 8.13 4.63
C LEU A 98 0.96 6.93 4.24
N VAL A 99 0.37 6.00 3.47
CA VAL A 99 0.95 4.68 3.20
C VAL A 99 1.44 4.60 1.76
N HIS A 100 2.74 4.33 1.58
CA HIS A 100 3.39 4.32 0.27
C HIS A 100 3.13 3.04 -0.54
N GLY A 101 3.46 3.11 -1.85
CA GLY A 101 3.29 2.03 -2.81
C GLY A 101 4.38 0.96 -2.78
N TYR A 102 4.26 0.01 -3.71
CA TYR A 102 5.14 -1.14 -3.86
C TYR A 102 6.53 -0.71 -4.33
N GLY A 103 7.57 -1.07 -3.57
CA GLY A 103 8.95 -0.70 -3.88
C GLY A 103 9.29 0.78 -3.68
N ASP A 104 8.39 1.54 -3.04
CA ASP A 104 8.60 2.92 -2.62
C ASP A 104 9.04 3.01 -1.15
N LYS A 105 9.05 4.23 -0.61
CA LYS A 105 9.30 4.53 0.81
C LYS A 105 8.51 5.77 1.24
N ALA A 106 8.53 6.08 2.53
CA ALA A 106 7.81 7.19 3.18
C ALA A 106 7.90 8.52 2.42
N THR A 107 9.07 8.85 1.87
CA THR A 107 9.26 10.13 1.15
C THR A 107 8.45 10.24 -0.15
N SER A 108 8.09 9.12 -0.80
CA SER A 108 7.23 9.11 -1.99
C SER A 108 5.86 9.75 -1.75
N MET A 109 5.38 9.70 -0.50
CA MET A 109 4.09 10.25 -0.09
C MET A 109 4.15 11.74 0.30
N LEU A 110 5.32 12.39 0.23
CA LEU A 110 5.48 13.81 0.56
C LEU A 110 4.59 14.77 -0.25
N PRO A 111 4.34 14.57 -1.55
CA PRO A 111 3.40 15.42 -2.27
C PRO A 111 1.98 15.36 -1.70
N ILE A 112 1.53 14.17 -1.29
CA ILE A 112 0.23 13.99 -0.61
C ILE A 112 0.26 14.54 0.82
N ALA A 113 1.36 14.32 1.56
CA ALA A 113 1.59 14.89 2.89
C ALA A 113 1.43 16.41 2.92
N ARG A 114 1.93 17.07 1.87
CA ARG A 114 1.80 18.52 1.71
C ARG A 114 0.34 18.96 1.66
N ILE A 115 -0.56 18.21 1.02
CA ILE A 115 -2.00 18.54 0.97
C ILE A 115 -2.56 18.60 2.40
N TYR A 116 -2.39 17.53 3.17
CA TYR A 116 -2.89 17.43 4.53
C TYR A 116 -2.26 18.48 5.47
N ASN A 117 -0.94 18.65 5.41
CA ASN A 117 -0.25 19.57 6.30
C ASN A 117 -0.54 21.04 5.96
N ARG A 118 -0.57 21.42 4.67
CA ARG A 118 -0.73 22.82 4.26
C ARG A 118 -2.18 23.28 4.17
N GLN A 119 -3.09 22.41 3.73
CA GLN A 119 -4.49 22.80 3.50
C GLN A 119 -5.36 22.51 4.72
N MET A 120 -5.09 21.42 5.45
CA MET A 120 -5.89 21.02 6.61
C MET A 120 -5.19 21.27 7.95
N ASN A 121 -3.97 21.82 7.93
CA ASN A 121 -3.10 21.96 9.10
C ASN A 121 -2.87 20.64 9.84
N ALA A 122 -3.05 19.47 9.21
CA ALA A 122 -2.97 18.19 9.91
C ALA A 122 -1.51 17.83 10.29
N ASN A 123 -1.37 17.09 11.38
CA ASN A 123 -0.18 16.27 11.60
C ASN A 123 -0.10 15.20 10.50
N VAL A 124 1.11 14.76 10.17
CA VAL A 124 1.33 13.71 9.17
C VAL A 124 2.26 12.64 9.73
N LEU A 125 1.91 11.38 9.51
CA LEU A 125 2.74 10.21 9.77
C LEU A 125 2.90 9.41 8.47
N LEU A 126 4.14 9.09 8.11
CA LEU A 126 4.56 8.45 6.87
C LEU A 126 5.40 7.21 7.23
N PRO A 127 4.77 6.08 7.56
CA PRO A 127 5.50 4.86 7.86
C PRO A 127 6.20 4.31 6.61
N ASP A 128 7.42 3.83 6.79
CA ASP A 128 8.00 2.85 5.87
C ASP A 128 7.38 1.49 6.20
N LEU A 129 6.79 0.84 5.19
CA LEU A 129 6.21 -0.48 5.32
C LEU A 129 7.28 -1.56 5.54
N TYR A 130 6.87 -2.75 5.92
CA TYR A 130 7.78 -3.86 6.17
C TYR A 130 8.67 -4.11 4.95
N ALA A 131 9.97 -4.23 5.20
CA ALA A 131 10.99 -4.40 4.16
C ALA A 131 11.04 -3.28 3.09
N HIS A 132 10.69 -2.06 3.46
CA HIS A 132 10.84 -0.85 2.65
C HIS A 132 11.58 0.25 3.41
N GLY A 133 12.16 1.19 2.67
CA GLY A 133 12.86 2.35 3.22
C GLY A 133 13.85 1.96 4.32
N GLN A 134 13.64 2.45 5.54
CA GLN A 134 14.46 2.14 6.70
C GLN A 134 13.82 1.11 7.67
N SER A 135 12.65 0.56 7.32
CA SER A 135 12.02 -0.51 8.08
C SER A 135 12.68 -1.85 7.77
N ASP A 136 12.97 -2.63 8.80
CA ASP A 136 13.50 -3.98 8.67
C ASP A 136 12.47 -4.88 7.97
N GLY A 137 12.95 -5.92 7.29
CA GLY A 137 12.13 -6.98 6.76
C GLY A 137 12.83 -7.78 5.67
N GLU A 138 12.24 -8.92 5.30
CA GLU A 138 12.86 -9.87 4.38
C GLU A 138 12.17 -9.92 3.02
N ALA A 139 10.89 -9.54 2.95
CA ALA A 139 10.07 -9.59 1.75
C ALA A 139 8.86 -8.65 1.88
N ILE A 140 8.48 -8.03 0.77
CA ILE A 140 7.26 -7.22 0.64
C ILE A 140 6.03 -8.06 1.01
N GLN A 141 5.09 -7.47 1.74
CA GLN A 141 3.91 -8.18 2.26
C GLN A 141 2.61 -7.85 1.52
N MET A 142 2.68 -7.04 0.45
CA MET A 142 1.58 -6.70 -0.45
C MET A 142 0.33 -6.22 0.30
N GLY A 143 0.53 -5.37 1.30
CA GLY A 143 -0.54 -4.75 2.07
C GLY A 143 -1.27 -5.68 3.04
N TRP A 144 -1.04 -7.00 2.99
CA TRP A 144 -1.71 -7.93 3.89
C TRP A 144 -1.15 -7.82 5.30
N LYS A 145 0.10 -8.21 5.53
CA LYS A 145 0.68 -8.13 6.87
C LYS A 145 1.04 -6.69 7.25
N ASP A 146 1.35 -5.83 6.28
CA ASP A 146 1.59 -4.39 6.46
C ASP A 146 0.44 -3.67 7.20
N ARG A 147 -0.81 -4.13 7.02
CA ARG A 147 -1.98 -3.54 7.69
C ARG A 147 -1.86 -3.57 9.22
N LEU A 148 -1.18 -4.57 9.77
CA LEU A 148 -1.00 -4.72 11.22
C LEU A 148 0.04 -3.72 11.75
N ASP A 149 1.10 -3.49 10.98
CA ASP A 149 2.12 -2.49 11.28
C ASP A 149 1.52 -1.07 11.18
N VAL A 150 0.70 -0.81 10.16
CA VAL A 150 -0.04 0.47 10.03
C VAL A 150 -1.01 0.67 11.19
N LEU A 151 -1.73 -0.36 11.64
CA LEU A 151 -2.57 -0.29 12.85
C LEU A 151 -1.76 0.04 14.10
N HIS A 152 -0.54 -0.50 14.22
CA HIS A 152 0.33 -0.17 15.32
C HIS A 152 0.77 1.30 15.25
N TRP A 153 1.19 1.79 14.09
CA TRP A 153 1.49 3.22 13.88
C TRP A 153 0.31 4.14 14.22
N ILE A 154 -0.90 3.75 13.82
CA ILE A 154 -2.14 4.46 14.19
C ILE A 154 -2.31 4.51 15.72
N SER A 155 -2.01 3.42 16.42
CA SER A 155 -2.13 3.34 17.88
C SER A 155 -1.16 4.25 18.63
N LEU A 156 -0.01 4.58 18.01
CA LEU A 156 1.01 5.47 18.56
C LEU A 156 0.73 6.94 18.29
N ALA A 157 -0.14 7.28 17.33
CA ALA A 157 -0.42 8.65 16.93
C ALA A 157 -0.83 9.59 18.09
N PRO A 158 -1.66 9.18 19.08
CA PRO A 158 -1.99 10.03 20.24
C PRO A 158 -0.75 10.51 21.02
N GLU A 159 0.13 9.57 21.38
CA GLU A 159 1.37 9.88 22.11
C GLU A 159 2.33 10.66 21.23
N MET A 160 2.56 10.19 20.00
CA MET A 160 3.44 10.85 19.04
C MET A 160 3.06 12.30 18.86
N PHE A 161 1.79 12.64 18.71
CA PHE A 161 1.34 14.02 18.45
C PHE A 161 0.87 14.78 19.70
N GLY A 162 1.01 14.21 20.90
CA GLY A 162 0.58 14.86 22.15
C GLY A 162 -0.91 15.22 22.15
N THR A 163 -1.74 14.38 21.53
CA THR A 163 -3.18 14.60 21.38
C THR A 163 -3.92 13.43 22.03
N THR A 164 -4.94 13.70 22.85
CA THR A 164 -5.74 12.64 23.46
C THR A 164 -6.50 11.84 22.39
N ALA A 165 -6.76 10.56 22.68
CA ALA A 165 -7.52 9.70 21.78
C ALA A 165 -8.93 10.25 21.46
N ASP A 166 -9.54 11.00 22.38
CA ASP A 166 -10.87 11.58 22.20
C ASP A 166 -10.88 12.79 21.25
N SER A 167 -9.79 13.57 21.23
CA SER A 167 -9.67 14.76 20.36
C SER A 167 -9.06 14.43 19.00
N LEU A 168 -8.44 13.26 18.84
CA LEU A 168 -7.79 12.84 17.60
C LEU A 168 -8.82 12.52 16.51
N ARG A 169 -8.56 13.00 15.29
CA ARG A 169 -9.36 12.79 14.08
C ARG A 169 -8.41 12.42 12.95
N LEU A 170 -8.36 11.13 12.65
CA LEU A 170 -7.34 10.51 11.82
C LEU A 170 -7.92 10.00 10.49
N VAL A 171 -7.25 10.32 9.39
CA VAL A 171 -7.46 9.71 8.08
C VAL A 171 -6.27 8.81 7.73
N VAL A 172 -6.54 7.66 7.13
CA VAL A 172 -5.51 6.83 6.49
C VAL A 172 -5.65 6.99 4.99
N HIS A 173 -4.56 7.33 4.30
CA HIS A 173 -4.53 7.49 2.86
C HIS A 173 -3.36 6.70 2.29
N GLY A 174 -3.61 5.79 1.35
CA GLY A 174 -2.54 5.12 0.65
C GLY A 174 -2.69 5.13 -0.87
N ILE A 175 -1.56 4.97 -1.56
CA ILE A 175 -1.47 4.90 -3.02
C ILE A 175 -0.95 3.51 -3.44
N SER A 176 -1.51 2.92 -4.49
CA SER A 176 -1.08 1.62 -5.07
C SER A 176 -1.12 0.50 -4.02
N MET A 177 -0.01 -0.18 -3.72
CA MET A 177 0.06 -1.13 -2.60
C MET A 177 -0.35 -0.50 -1.27
N GLY A 178 -0.06 0.79 -1.04
CA GLY A 178 -0.52 1.51 0.14
C GLY A 178 -2.04 1.68 0.16
N ALA A 179 -2.70 1.80 -1.00
CA ALA A 179 -4.15 1.81 -1.11
C ALA A 179 -4.74 0.44 -0.75
N ALA A 180 -4.14 -0.65 -1.23
CA ALA A 180 -4.47 -2.01 -0.81
C ALA A 180 -4.28 -2.21 0.71
N THR A 181 -3.18 -1.72 1.29
CA THR A 181 -2.95 -1.70 2.74
C THR A 181 -4.04 -0.91 3.46
N THR A 182 -4.41 0.26 2.95
CA THR A 182 -5.44 1.13 3.53
C THR A 182 -6.80 0.45 3.55
N MET A 183 -7.20 -0.20 2.45
CA MET A 183 -8.41 -1.01 2.39
C MET A 183 -8.36 -2.19 3.36
N CYS A 184 -7.20 -2.85 3.48
CA CYS A 184 -6.99 -3.92 4.45
C CYS A 184 -7.13 -3.44 5.90
N VAL A 185 -6.54 -2.30 6.26
CA VAL A 185 -6.71 -1.65 7.58
C VAL A 185 -8.18 -1.32 7.84
N SER A 186 -8.90 -0.86 6.81
CA SER A 186 -10.29 -0.42 6.94
C SER A 186 -11.27 -1.52 7.35
N GLY A 187 -10.92 -2.78 7.06
CA GLY A 187 -11.70 -3.96 7.44
C GLY A 187 -11.38 -4.51 8.84
N GLU A 188 -10.36 -3.97 9.51
CA GLU A 188 -9.96 -4.34 10.86
C GLU A 188 -10.69 -3.50 11.93
N GLN A 189 -10.57 -3.92 13.20
CA GLN A 189 -11.01 -3.09 14.32
C GLN A 189 -10.08 -1.90 14.47
N THR A 190 -10.54 -0.73 14.01
CA THR A 190 -9.78 0.52 14.06
C THR A 190 -10.26 1.39 15.22
N PRO A 191 -9.36 2.11 15.92
CA PRO A 191 -9.75 3.03 16.98
C PRO A 191 -10.80 4.06 16.55
N ARG A 192 -11.61 4.55 17.49
CA ARG A 192 -12.70 5.51 17.22
C ARG A 192 -12.24 6.83 16.60
N TYR A 193 -10.98 7.20 16.82
CA TYR A 193 -10.38 8.39 16.22
C TYR A 193 -9.98 8.22 14.75
N VAL A 194 -9.91 7.00 14.22
CA VAL A 194 -9.82 6.80 12.76
C VAL A 194 -11.20 7.12 12.18
N LYS A 195 -11.32 8.18 11.38
CA LYS A 195 -12.59 8.74 10.92
C LYS A 195 -12.93 8.35 9.49
N CYS A 196 -11.94 8.28 8.61
CA CYS A 196 -12.16 7.92 7.20
C CYS A 196 -10.89 7.38 6.54
N PHE A 197 -11.06 6.89 5.32
CA PHE A 197 -10.02 6.31 4.49
C PHE A 197 -10.00 6.96 3.10
N VAL A 198 -8.83 7.04 2.49
CA VAL A 198 -8.66 7.39 1.07
C VAL A 198 -7.76 6.34 0.44
N GLU A 199 -8.25 5.68 -0.60
CA GLU A 199 -7.47 4.72 -1.37
C GLU A 199 -7.34 5.24 -2.81
N ASP A 200 -6.11 5.23 -3.32
CA ASP A 200 -5.78 5.67 -4.67
C ASP A 200 -5.07 4.53 -5.42
N CYS A 201 -5.74 4.00 -6.44
CA CYS A 201 -5.29 2.94 -7.35
C CYS A 201 -4.88 1.62 -6.68
N GLY A 202 -5.65 1.16 -5.68
CA GLY A 202 -5.46 -0.16 -5.05
C GLY A 202 -6.05 -1.35 -5.86
N TYR A 203 -5.58 -2.56 -5.55
CA TYR A 203 -6.01 -3.80 -6.21
C TYR A 203 -7.03 -4.62 -5.40
N THR A 204 -7.77 -5.51 -6.05
CA THR A 204 -8.81 -6.37 -5.44
C THR A 204 -8.26 -7.47 -4.54
N SER A 205 -7.14 -8.07 -4.94
CA SER A 205 -6.39 -9.06 -4.16
C SER A 205 -4.97 -9.22 -4.69
N VAL A 206 -4.08 -9.77 -3.87
CA VAL A 206 -2.73 -10.13 -4.33
C VAL A 206 -2.78 -11.19 -5.43
N TRP A 207 -3.79 -12.08 -5.38
CA TRP A 207 -4.02 -13.03 -6.46
C TRP A 207 -4.32 -12.34 -7.78
N ASP A 208 -5.28 -11.41 -7.79
CA ASP A 208 -5.70 -10.72 -9.02
C ASP A 208 -4.58 -9.86 -9.58
N GLU A 209 -3.85 -9.14 -8.72
CA GLU A 209 -2.72 -8.30 -9.12
C GLU A 209 -1.58 -9.14 -9.74
N PHE A 210 -1.14 -10.20 -9.06
CA PHE A 210 -0.07 -11.04 -9.60
C PHE A 210 -0.50 -11.85 -10.83
N SER A 211 -1.77 -12.23 -10.94
CA SER A 211 -2.29 -12.88 -12.16
C SER A 211 -2.29 -11.92 -13.35
N ASN A 212 -2.65 -10.64 -13.12
CA ASN A 212 -2.50 -9.60 -14.13
C ASN A 212 -1.04 -9.43 -14.56
N GLU A 213 -0.14 -9.26 -13.58
CA GLU A 213 1.27 -8.97 -13.86
C GLU A 213 2.02 -10.15 -14.47
N ILE A 214 1.72 -11.38 -14.07
CA ILE A 214 2.38 -12.56 -14.65
C ILE A 214 2.00 -12.74 -16.13
N SER A 215 0.73 -12.48 -16.46
CA SER A 215 0.22 -12.49 -17.82
C SER A 215 0.84 -11.34 -18.65
N ALA A 216 0.75 -10.12 -18.13
CA ALA A 216 1.18 -8.91 -18.84
C ALA A 216 2.71 -8.86 -19.09
N ARG A 217 3.53 -9.32 -18.13
CA ARG A 217 5.00 -9.20 -18.23
C ARG A 217 5.69 -10.42 -18.80
N PHE A 218 5.18 -11.61 -18.48
CA PHE A 218 5.86 -12.87 -18.80
C PHE A 218 5.06 -13.72 -19.79
N SER A 219 3.82 -13.36 -20.10
CA SER A 219 2.91 -14.17 -20.94
C SER A 219 2.76 -15.60 -20.40
N LEU A 220 2.85 -15.76 -19.07
CA LEU A 220 2.73 -17.06 -18.40
C LEU A 220 1.29 -17.27 -17.89
N PRO A 221 0.82 -18.53 -17.85
CA PRO A 221 -0.51 -18.85 -17.33
C PRO A 221 -0.54 -18.85 -15.80
N ASP A 222 -1.68 -18.48 -15.23
CA ASP A 222 -1.91 -18.51 -13.77
C ASP A 222 -1.79 -19.92 -13.19
N PHE A 223 -2.37 -20.92 -13.85
CA PHE A 223 -2.24 -22.31 -13.43
C PHE A 223 -1.05 -22.99 -14.12
N PRO A 224 -0.14 -23.67 -13.37
CA PRO A 224 -0.15 -23.89 -11.91
C PRO A 224 0.67 -22.87 -11.09
N LEU A 225 1.24 -21.86 -11.74
CA LEU A 225 2.26 -20.97 -11.16
C LEU A 225 1.75 -20.15 -9.97
N MET A 226 0.57 -19.54 -10.06
CA MET A 226 -0.01 -18.74 -8.98
C MET A 226 -0.30 -19.57 -7.71
N TYR A 227 -0.73 -20.82 -7.88
CA TYR A 227 -0.98 -21.74 -6.76
C TYR A 227 0.32 -22.12 -6.05
N THR A 228 1.33 -22.47 -6.84
CA THR A 228 2.63 -22.92 -6.33
C THR A 228 3.42 -21.75 -5.73
N ALA A 229 3.41 -20.56 -6.35
CA ALA A 229 3.93 -19.33 -5.78
C ALA A 229 3.20 -18.95 -4.48
N SER A 230 1.87 -18.99 -4.43
CA SER A 230 1.13 -18.72 -3.19
C SER A 230 1.48 -19.72 -2.09
N TRP A 231 1.77 -20.98 -2.42
CA TRP A 231 2.20 -21.98 -1.44
C TRP A 231 3.60 -21.67 -0.91
N VAL A 232 4.53 -21.27 -1.78
CA VAL A 232 5.88 -20.82 -1.39
C VAL A 232 5.79 -19.62 -0.44
N VAL A 233 4.98 -18.61 -0.75
CA VAL A 233 4.79 -17.43 0.11
C VAL A 233 4.18 -17.83 1.45
N LYS A 234 3.21 -18.76 1.46
CA LYS A 234 2.63 -19.26 2.71
C LYS A 234 3.65 -20.01 3.56
N ALA A 235 4.49 -20.84 2.95
CA ALA A 235 5.51 -21.60 3.65
C ALA A 235 6.64 -20.70 4.20
N LYS A 236 7.12 -19.73 3.42
CA LYS A 236 8.22 -18.84 3.81
C LYS A 236 7.78 -17.70 4.73
N TYR A 237 6.68 -17.04 4.40
CA TYR A 237 6.28 -15.77 4.99
C TYR A 237 4.99 -15.86 5.80
N GLY A 238 4.32 -17.02 5.83
CA GLY A 238 3.15 -17.26 6.67
C GLY A 238 1.88 -16.54 6.22
N TRP A 239 1.74 -16.25 4.92
CA TRP A 239 0.50 -15.76 4.31
C TRP A 239 0.39 -16.20 2.84
N GLY A 240 -0.81 -16.29 2.28
CA GLY A 240 -1.05 -16.64 0.88
C GLY A 240 -1.80 -15.56 0.08
N PHE A 241 -1.77 -15.68 -1.25
CA PHE A 241 -2.38 -14.70 -2.15
C PHE A 241 -3.90 -14.60 -1.99
N ASN A 242 -4.57 -15.73 -1.71
CA ASN A 242 -6.04 -15.79 -1.57
C ASN A 242 -6.59 -15.17 -0.26
N GLU A 243 -5.78 -15.13 0.81
CA GLU A 243 -6.17 -14.47 2.06
C GLU A 243 -5.89 -12.96 2.00
N ALA A 244 -4.87 -12.55 1.25
CA ALA A 244 -4.50 -11.16 1.02
C ALA A 244 -5.46 -10.46 0.04
N SER A 245 -6.65 -10.13 0.53
CA SER A 245 -7.74 -9.57 -0.28
C SER A 245 -8.27 -8.26 0.32
N PRO A 246 -7.84 -7.11 -0.23
CA PRO A 246 -8.48 -5.81 0.02
C PRO A 246 -9.99 -5.85 -0.25
N LEU A 247 -10.45 -6.56 -1.28
CA LEU A 247 -11.88 -6.73 -1.57
C LEU A 247 -12.66 -7.32 -0.38
N LYS A 248 -12.15 -8.38 0.24
CA LYS A 248 -12.80 -8.98 1.44
C LYS A 248 -12.72 -8.07 2.65
N GLN A 249 -11.69 -7.23 2.77
CA GLN A 249 -11.54 -6.32 3.91
C GLN A 249 -12.41 -5.07 3.77
N VAL A 250 -12.45 -4.46 2.58
CA VAL A 250 -13.25 -3.26 2.33
C VAL A 250 -14.74 -3.52 2.48
N ALA A 251 -15.20 -4.75 2.18
CA ALA A 251 -16.57 -5.19 2.45
C ALA A 251 -16.98 -5.11 3.93
N LYS A 252 -16.02 -5.16 4.86
CA LYS A 252 -16.27 -5.05 6.31
C LYS A 252 -16.22 -3.60 6.79
N CYS A 253 -15.68 -2.68 6.00
CA CYS A 253 -15.44 -1.31 6.43
C CYS A 253 -16.74 -0.54 6.62
N GLN A 254 -16.95 -0.02 7.84
CA GLN A 254 -18.11 0.78 8.21
C GLN A 254 -17.86 2.29 8.15
N LYS A 255 -16.61 2.71 7.97
CA LYS A 255 -16.20 4.12 7.97
C LYS A 255 -16.17 4.67 6.54
N PRO A 256 -16.33 5.99 6.35
CA PRO A 256 -16.22 6.62 5.04
C PRO A 256 -14.94 6.28 4.30
N MET A 257 -15.05 6.02 3.00
CA MET A 257 -13.89 5.81 2.12
C MET A 257 -14.06 6.55 0.78
N LEU A 258 -13.00 7.23 0.35
CA LEU A 258 -12.86 7.76 -1.00
C LEU A 258 -11.97 6.81 -1.82
N PHE A 259 -12.47 6.43 -2.99
CA PHE A 259 -11.78 5.62 -3.99
C PHE A 259 -11.33 6.56 -5.12
N ILE A 260 -10.05 6.48 -5.51
CA ILE A 260 -9.46 7.24 -6.61
C ILE A 260 -8.79 6.24 -7.56
N HIS A 261 -9.03 6.35 -8.86
CA HIS A 261 -8.35 5.49 -9.84
C HIS A 261 -8.19 6.20 -11.18
N GLY A 262 -7.11 5.95 -11.91
CA GLY A 262 -6.97 6.38 -13.30
C GLY A 262 -7.69 5.44 -14.27
N ASP A 263 -8.31 5.94 -15.34
CA ASP A 263 -8.94 5.07 -16.35
C ASP A 263 -7.98 4.56 -17.44
N ASN A 264 -6.70 4.94 -17.37
CA ASN A 264 -5.62 4.43 -18.23
C ASN A 264 -4.57 3.67 -17.41
N ASP A 265 -4.96 3.18 -16.24
CA ASP A 265 -4.12 2.33 -15.39
C ASP A 265 -4.10 0.91 -15.95
N THR A 266 -2.92 0.47 -16.39
CA THR A 266 -2.68 -0.90 -16.90
C THR A 266 -1.85 -1.75 -15.95
N PHE A 267 -1.34 -1.17 -14.85
CA PHE A 267 -0.55 -1.89 -13.86
C PHE A 267 -1.47 -2.45 -12.77
N VAL A 268 -2.32 -1.60 -12.19
CA VAL A 268 -3.51 -2.03 -11.44
C VAL A 268 -4.72 -1.67 -12.29
N PRO A 269 -5.21 -2.59 -13.14
CA PRO A 269 -6.25 -2.30 -14.11
C PRO A 269 -7.46 -1.60 -13.49
N THR A 270 -7.94 -0.53 -14.14
CA THR A 270 -9.08 0.29 -13.66
C THR A 270 -10.29 -0.54 -13.27
N TRP A 271 -10.53 -1.68 -13.92
CA TRP A 271 -11.67 -2.53 -13.59
C TRP A 271 -11.70 -2.96 -12.12
N MET A 272 -10.54 -3.02 -11.45
CA MET A 272 -10.43 -3.44 -10.05
C MET A 272 -11.12 -2.48 -9.07
N VAL A 273 -11.22 -1.19 -9.37
CA VAL A 273 -11.86 -0.22 -8.46
C VAL A 273 -13.37 -0.44 -8.34
N TYR A 274 -14.03 -0.91 -9.40
CA TYR A 274 -15.48 -1.06 -9.41
C TYR A 274 -16.00 -2.13 -8.41
N PRO A 275 -15.49 -3.38 -8.40
CA PRO A 275 -15.90 -4.35 -7.38
C PRO A 275 -15.49 -3.93 -5.97
N LEU A 276 -14.36 -3.22 -5.80
CA LEU A 276 -13.95 -2.66 -4.52
C LEU A 276 -14.96 -1.62 -4.02
N TYR A 277 -15.32 -0.66 -4.87
CA TYR A 277 -16.31 0.36 -4.59
C TYR A 277 -17.66 -0.27 -4.30
N GLU A 278 -18.12 -1.23 -5.10
CA GLU A 278 -19.39 -1.93 -4.90
C GLU A 278 -19.45 -2.66 -3.56
N ALA A 279 -18.40 -3.43 -3.23
CA ALA A 279 -18.32 -4.23 -2.01
C ALA A 279 -18.34 -3.38 -0.73
N LYS A 280 -17.79 -2.16 -0.76
CA LYS A 280 -17.78 -1.25 0.38
C LYS A 280 -19.19 -0.77 0.76
N PRO A 281 -19.66 -0.95 2.00
CA PRO A 281 -20.87 -0.27 2.48
C PRO A 281 -20.78 1.26 2.41
N GLN A 282 -21.92 1.96 2.33
CA GLN A 282 -21.96 3.42 2.48
C GLN A 282 -21.47 3.84 3.88
N PRO A 283 -20.89 5.05 4.06
CA PRO A 283 -20.64 6.09 3.04
C PRO A 283 -19.38 5.80 2.20
N LYS A 284 -19.46 6.08 0.90
CA LYS A 284 -18.34 5.94 -0.06
C LYS A 284 -18.44 6.94 -1.22
N ALA A 285 -17.29 7.36 -1.73
CA ALA A 285 -17.18 8.19 -2.93
C ALA A 285 -16.16 7.60 -3.90
N LEU A 286 -16.37 7.79 -5.20
CA LEU A 286 -15.45 7.34 -6.26
C LEU A 286 -15.10 8.53 -7.15
N TRP A 287 -13.83 8.64 -7.50
CA TRP A 287 -13.36 9.54 -8.54
C TRP A 287 -12.46 8.78 -9.52
N ILE A 288 -12.84 8.83 -10.79
CA ILE A 288 -12.01 8.34 -11.89
C ILE A 288 -11.24 9.52 -12.50
N ALA A 289 -9.92 9.49 -12.42
CA ALA A 289 -9.02 10.48 -13.00
C ALA A 289 -8.78 10.15 -14.48
N HIS A 290 -9.48 10.86 -15.37
CA HIS A 290 -9.49 10.56 -16.80
C HIS A 290 -8.10 10.70 -17.43
N GLY A 291 -7.68 9.73 -18.23
CA GLY A 291 -6.37 9.67 -18.89
C GLY A 291 -5.19 9.31 -17.97
N SER A 292 -5.38 9.31 -16.65
CA SER A 292 -4.30 9.03 -15.70
C SER A 292 -3.91 7.57 -15.71
N LYS A 293 -2.60 7.33 -15.67
CA LYS A 293 -2.01 5.99 -15.51
C LYS A 293 -1.85 5.67 -14.02
N HIS A 294 -1.23 4.52 -13.75
CA HIS A 294 -0.98 4.05 -12.39
C HIS A 294 -0.28 5.10 -11.51
N ALA A 295 -0.90 5.45 -10.38
CA ALA A 295 -0.38 6.42 -9.40
C ALA A 295 -0.07 7.83 -9.98
N ASP A 296 -0.65 8.18 -11.13
CA ASP A 296 -0.43 9.47 -11.79
C ASP A 296 -1.56 10.49 -11.53
N ALA A 297 -2.68 10.09 -10.91
CA ALA A 297 -3.85 10.95 -10.68
C ALA A 297 -3.50 12.28 -9.99
N TYR A 298 -2.64 12.27 -8.96
CA TYR A 298 -2.20 13.51 -8.33
C TYR A 298 -1.32 14.35 -9.26
N ALA A 299 -0.43 13.74 -10.05
CA ALA A 299 0.45 14.48 -10.94
C ALA A 299 -0.29 15.14 -12.10
N ASP A 300 -1.30 14.47 -12.64
CA ASP A 300 -2.10 14.95 -13.77
C ASP A 300 -3.14 16.00 -13.34
N TYR A 301 -3.67 15.87 -12.11
CA TYR A 301 -4.81 16.66 -11.62
C TYR A 301 -4.56 17.27 -10.23
N LYS A 302 -3.37 17.85 -9.96
CA LYS A 302 -2.95 18.33 -8.63
C LYS A 302 -4.02 19.09 -7.85
N GLU A 303 -4.60 20.14 -8.44
CA GLU A 303 -5.59 21.00 -7.78
C GLU A 303 -6.92 20.29 -7.55
N GLU A 304 -7.37 19.47 -8.52
CA GLU A 304 -8.62 18.71 -8.38
C GLU A 304 -8.46 17.58 -7.37
N TYR A 305 -7.35 16.85 -7.42
CA TYR A 305 -6.98 15.80 -6.47
C TYR A 305 -7.02 16.35 -5.05
N ALA A 306 -6.30 17.46 -4.79
CA ALA A 306 -6.29 18.10 -3.49
C ALA A 306 -7.70 18.52 -3.04
N ARG A 307 -8.48 19.15 -3.94
CA ARG A 307 -9.84 19.60 -3.64
C ARG A 307 -10.78 18.44 -3.30
N ARG A 308 -10.69 17.32 -4.02
CA ARG A 308 -11.50 16.11 -3.77
C ARG A 308 -11.12 15.42 -2.48
N VAL A 309 -9.82 15.27 -2.22
CA VAL A 309 -9.32 14.69 -0.96
C VAL A 309 -9.72 15.56 0.23
N VAL A 310 -9.38 16.85 0.21
CA VAL A 310 -9.72 17.78 1.31
C VAL A 310 -11.24 17.84 1.51
N GLY A 311 -12.00 18.07 0.44
CA GLY A 311 -13.47 18.17 0.52
C GLY A 311 -14.16 16.87 0.96
N PHE A 312 -13.57 15.70 0.75
CA PHE A 312 -14.07 14.45 1.32
C PHE A 312 -13.70 14.31 2.80
N VAL A 313 -12.41 14.50 3.12
CA VAL A 313 -11.85 14.24 4.45
C VAL A 313 -12.39 15.23 5.48
N GLU A 314 -12.54 16.52 5.15
CA GLU A 314 -13.05 17.56 6.06
C GLU A 314 -14.47 17.29 6.57
N LYS A 315 -15.28 16.51 5.85
CA LYS A 315 -16.62 16.11 6.32
C LYS A 315 -16.57 15.23 7.56
N TYR A 316 -15.42 14.62 7.84
CA TYR A 316 -15.25 13.62 8.89
C TYR A 316 -14.14 13.96 9.90
N LEU A 317 -13.30 14.96 9.59
CA LEU A 317 -12.12 15.34 10.39
C LEU A 317 -12.31 16.55 11.29
#